data_AF-A0A285CWU6-F1
#
_entry.id   AF-A0A285CWU6-F1
#
_cell.length_a   1.000
_cell.length_b   1.000
_cell.length_c   1.000
_cell.angle_alpha   90.00
_cell.angle_beta   90.00
_cell.angle_gamma   90.00
#
_symmetry.space_group_name_H-M   'P 1'
#
loop_
_entity.id
_entity.type
_entity.pdbx_description
1 polymer ?
#
loop_
_entity_poly.entity_id
_entity_poly.type
_entity_poly.pdbx_seq_one_letter_code
_entity_poly.pdbx_strand_id
1 'polypeptide(L)'
;MQFPIPNQNEQGSALIWTLLISSVLTILALTLISFNVTQSKQNGKTESLIQEINLAEMGILDFRNRIYSYLLSEPGPNTLQELNDWVLSNFPGTVDHYIEQTENQFGYQIFNIQTVQPAENQLNITFQSKGFTDTTSSGKTLTNTIYITASTGPGSSDDPIDGGSDGSDWGPEEGDAGWDIIVPTNPDSGVYDGDTLFQGKVIIDSPNDEIIITGHAKFAEDVEFSKPNGSITIGKDGLFEGVMTLDASKTTLIVGGNARFSEDFNLLVSNGRLSVGENAIFEKNVNVTGQNGIIEIGSGALVYGDITLDTNTASFIVGRDAKFGGTLTLTNKSYLNVGLQNACNANFHGPVFLFGGASISIGGSAIFQNTLSLQENGSSLTIQGDAVFQTIPSVAGQSEIVVNGDVYMNGTPPARMQVSGNIYPYDESITGFYSCTAPDGSGWEFNDEIQY
;
A
#
# COMPACT_ATOMS: atom_id res chain seq x y z
N MET A 1 -27.08 20.79 -100.46
CA MET A 1 -26.75 19.43 -99.95
C MET A 1 -27.02 19.44 -98.45
N GLN A 2 -28.17 18.93 -98.03
CA GLN A 2 -28.41 18.58 -96.64
C GLN A 2 -27.62 17.31 -96.35
N PHE A 3 -26.55 17.42 -95.55
CA PHE A 3 -25.90 16.26 -94.97
C PHE A 3 -26.76 15.81 -93.77
N PRO A 4 -27.10 14.51 -93.68
CA PRO A 4 -27.83 13.99 -92.54
C PRO A 4 -26.96 14.13 -91.29
N ILE A 5 -27.51 14.75 -90.25
CA ILE A 5 -26.93 14.74 -88.91
C ILE A 5 -26.93 13.28 -88.46
N PRO A 6 -25.77 12.68 -88.11
CA PRO A 6 -25.76 11.33 -87.59
C PRO A 6 -26.57 11.35 -86.29
N ASN A 7 -27.60 10.51 -86.22
CA ASN A 7 -28.37 10.26 -84.99
C ASN A 7 -27.37 10.06 -83.86
N GLN A 8 -27.38 10.99 -82.90
CA GLN A 8 -26.59 10.86 -81.69
C GLN A 8 -27.07 9.59 -81.00
N ASN A 9 -26.21 8.57 -80.98
CA ASN A 9 -26.50 7.31 -80.33
C ASN A 9 -26.35 7.51 -78.82
N GLU A 10 -27.27 8.28 -78.23
CA GLU A 10 -27.30 8.65 -76.81
C GLU A 10 -27.36 7.40 -75.90
N GLN A 11 -27.85 6.28 -76.42
CA GLN A 11 -27.86 5.00 -75.72
C GLN A 11 -26.46 4.37 -75.60
N GLY A 12 -25.55 4.64 -76.55
CA GLY A 12 -24.19 4.09 -76.52
C GLY A 12 -23.26 4.80 -75.53
N SER A 13 -23.37 6.13 -75.39
CA SER A 13 -22.54 6.91 -74.46
C SER A 13 -22.94 6.68 -73.00
N ALA A 14 -24.23 6.51 -72.71
CA ALA A 14 -24.73 6.19 -71.37
C ALA A 14 -24.18 4.85 -70.86
N LEU A 15 -24.07 3.84 -71.74
CA LEU A 15 -23.49 2.55 -71.41
C LEU A 15 -22.00 2.66 -71.07
N ILE A 16 -21.23 3.44 -71.86
CA ILE A 16 -19.80 3.67 -71.62
C ILE A 16 -19.59 4.39 -70.28
N TRP A 17 -20.39 5.41 -69.97
CA TRP A 17 -20.31 6.11 -68.68
C TRP A 17 -20.64 5.19 -67.50
N THR A 18 -21.66 4.35 -67.64
CA THR A 18 -22.04 3.38 -66.60
C THR A 18 -20.91 2.37 -66.36
N LEU A 19 -20.27 1.87 -67.42
CA LEU A 19 -19.12 0.97 -67.33
C LEU A 19 -17.88 1.65 -66.72
N LEU A 20 -17.62 2.91 -67.06
CA LEU A 20 -16.52 3.68 -66.49
C LEU A 20 -16.73 3.93 -65.00
N ILE A 21 -17.93 4.39 -64.62
CA ILE A 21 -18.29 4.65 -63.22
C ILE A 21 -18.23 3.35 -62.41
N SER A 22 -18.78 2.24 -62.93
CA SER A 22 -18.72 0.96 -62.24
C SER A 22 -17.29 0.45 -62.07
N SER A 23 -16.42 0.65 -63.07
CA SER A 23 -15.01 0.28 -62.99
C SER A 23 -14.26 1.11 -61.95
N VAL A 24 -14.46 2.43 -61.92
CA VAL A 24 -13.83 3.32 -60.93
C VAL A 24 -14.31 2.99 -59.52
N LEU A 25 -15.63 2.77 -59.34
CA LEU A 25 -16.18 2.35 -58.05
C LEU A 25 -15.62 1.01 -57.58
N THR A 26 -15.42 0.06 -58.49
CA THR A 26 -14.84 -1.25 -58.17
C THR A 26 -13.38 -1.11 -57.72
N ILE A 27 -12.59 -0.29 -58.41
CA ILE A 27 -11.18 -0.03 -58.03
C ILE A 27 -11.12 0.64 -56.65
N LEU A 28 -11.96 1.65 -56.40
CA LEU A 28 -12.01 2.33 -55.09
C LEU A 28 -12.50 1.41 -53.97
N ALA A 29 -13.48 0.54 -54.25
CA ALA A 29 -13.94 -0.44 -53.26
C ALA A 29 -12.83 -1.43 -52.89
N LEU A 30 -12.09 -1.95 -53.88
CA LEU A 30 -10.98 -2.88 -53.65
C LEU A 30 -9.82 -2.24 -52.88
N THR A 31 -9.51 -0.97 -53.13
CA THR A 31 -8.45 -0.26 -52.39
C THR A 31 -8.84 -0.01 -50.93
N LEU A 32 -10.10 0.37 -50.66
CA LEU A 32 -10.59 0.54 -49.29
C LEU A 32 -10.61 -0.79 -48.51
N ILE A 33 -11.02 -1.89 -49.14
CA ILE A 33 -10.96 -3.23 -48.52
C ILE A 33 -9.51 -3.60 -48.21
N SER A 34 -8.58 -3.37 -49.14
CA SER A 34 -7.15 -3.68 -48.94
C SER A 34 -6.53 -2.87 -47.79
N PHE A 35 -6.92 -1.60 -47.65
CA PHE A 35 -6.48 -0.73 -46.57
C PHE A 35 -6.99 -1.23 -45.20
N ASN A 36 -8.27 -1.55 -45.10
CA ASN A 36 -8.88 -2.07 -43.86
C ASN A 36 -8.26 -3.41 -43.43
N VAL A 37 -8.00 -4.32 -44.36
CA VAL A 37 -7.33 -5.60 -44.07
C VAL A 37 -5.90 -5.37 -43.57
N THR A 38 -5.20 -4.36 -44.10
CA THR A 38 -3.82 -4.05 -43.68
C THR A 38 -3.81 -3.45 -42.27
N GLN A 39 -4.67 -2.48 -41.97
CA GLN A 39 -4.78 -1.92 -40.62
C GLN A 39 -5.20 -2.96 -39.58
N SER A 40 -6.17 -3.82 -39.90
CA SER A 40 -6.59 -4.90 -39.01
C SER A 40 -5.43 -5.85 -38.67
N LYS A 41 -4.58 -6.20 -39.63
CA LYS A 41 -3.38 -7.00 -39.39
C LYS A 41 -2.33 -6.28 -38.55
N GLN A 42 -2.17 -4.97 -38.72
CA GLN A 42 -1.22 -4.17 -37.92
C GLN A 42 -1.69 -4.02 -36.47
N ASN A 43 -2.99 -3.79 -36.27
CA ASN A 43 -3.58 -3.70 -34.93
C ASN A 43 -3.47 -5.03 -34.19
N GLY A 44 -3.80 -6.16 -34.85
CA GLY A 44 -3.66 -7.48 -34.23
C GLY A 44 -2.21 -7.82 -33.84
N LYS A 45 -1.21 -7.39 -34.63
CA LYS A 45 0.20 -7.53 -34.25
C LYS A 45 0.59 -6.66 -33.05
N THR A 46 0.06 -5.44 -32.97
CA THR A 46 0.34 -4.52 -31.88
C THR A 46 -0.27 -5.01 -30.58
N GLU A 47 -1.51 -5.51 -30.64
CA GLU A 47 -2.22 -6.09 -29.50
C GLU A 47 -1.54 -7.37 -29.00
N SER A 48 -1.16 -8.28 -29.90
CA SER A 48 -0.36 -9.48 -29.54
C SER A 48 0.94 -9.09 -28.85
N LEU A 49 1.66 -8.10 -29.38
CA LEU A 49 2.91 -7.64 -28.80
C LEU A 49 2.73 -7.06 -27.38
N ILE A 50 1.70 -6.23 -27.17
CA ILE A 50 1.39 -5.69 -25.84
C ILE A 50 1.06 -6.83 -24.88
N GLN A 51 0.26 -7.79 -25.32
CA GLN A 51 -0.10 -8.94 -24.50
C GLN A 51 1.12 -9.82 -24.16
N GLU A 52 2.02 -10.05 -25.11
CA GLU A 52 3.30 -10.75 -24.89
C GLU A 52 4.20 -10.01 -23.89
N ILE A 53 4.25 -8.68 -23.94
CA ILE A 53 4.99 -7.86 -22.96
C ILE A 53 4.39 -8.03 -21.56
N ASN A 54 3.07 -7.85 -21.43
CA ASN A 54 2.39 -7.97 -20.13
C ASN A 54 2.59 -9.38 -19.53
N LEU A 55 2.58 -10.43 -20.36
CA LEU A 55 2.87 -11.80 -19.93
C LEU A 55 4.33 -11.96 -19.48
N ALA A 56 5.29 -11.37 -20.19
CA ALA A 56 6.68 -11.39 -19.76
C ALA A 56 6.88 -10.66 -18.43
N GLU A 57 6.23 -9.52 -18.21
CA GLU A 57 6.23 -8.76 -16.96
C GLU A 57 5.60 -9.58 -15.81
N MET A 58 4.47 -10.24 -16.06
CA MET A 58 3.87 -11.17 -15.09
C MET A 58 4.85 -12.29 -14.68
N GLY A 59 5.63 -12.82 -15.63
CA GLY A 59 6.66 -13.81 -15.31
C GLY A 59 7.80 -13.26 -14.45
N ILE A 60 8.22 -12.01 -14.68
CA ILE A 60 9.21 -11.34 -13.82
C ILE A 60 8.66 -11.23 -12.39
N LEU A 61 7.41 -10.81 -12.25
CA LEU A 61 6.75 -10.66 -10.96
C LEU A 61 6.60 -12.01 -10.24
N ASP A 62 6.15 -13.07 -10.94
CA ASP A 62 6.02 -14.41 -10.36
C ASP A 62 7.35 -14.96 -9.87
N PHE A 63 8.41 -14.87 -10.69
CA PHE A 63 9.74 -15.37 -10.31
C PHE A 63 10.29 -14.62 -9.09
N ARG A 64 10.13 -13.30 -9.07
CA ARG A 64 10.51 -12.44 -7.95
C ARG A 64 9.74 -12.83 -6.68
N ASN A 65 8.43 -13.01 -6.78
CA ASN A 65 7.60 -13.42 -5.65
C ASN A 65 8.01 -14.79 -5.09
N ARG A 66 8.36 -15.77 -5.93
CA ARG A 66 8.85 -17.07 -5.45
C ARG A 66 10.17 -16.96 -4.70
N ILE A 67 11.10 -16.14 -5.19
CA ILE A 67 12.36 -15.87 -4.48
C ILE A 67 12.05 -15.25 -3.11
N TYR A 68 11.13 -14.29 -3.06
CA TYR A 68 10.70 -13.67 -1.80
C TYR A 68 10.01 -14.65 -0.86
N SER A 69 9.10 -15.49 -1.36
CA SER A 69 8.43 -16.51 -0.54
C SER A 69 9.44 -17.48 0.09
N TYR A 70 10.53 -17.81 -0.62
CA TYR A 70 11.59 -18.62 -0.04
C TYR A 70 12.43 -17.86 0.99
N LEU A 71 12.81 -16.62 0.69
CA LEU A 71 13.52 -15.74 1.63
C LEU A 71 12.75 -15.51 2.94
N LEU A 72 11.41 -15.54 2.87
CA LEU A 72 10.51 -15.34 4.00
C LEU A 72 10.00 -16.67 4.61
N SER A 73 10.34 -17.82 4.03
CA SER A 73 9.90 -19.12 4.57
C SER A 73 10.62 -19.46 5.87
N GLU A 74 10.05 -20.33 6.71
CA GLU A 74 10.73 -20.88 7.89
C GLU A 74 11.04 -22.38 7.70
N PRO A 75 12.32 -22.81 7.74
CA PRO A 75 13.53 -21.99 7.79
C PRO A 75 13.89 -21.41 6.40
N GLY A 76 14.16 -20.12 6.36
CA GLY A 76 14.63 -19.42 5.16
C GLY A 76 16.13 -19.66 4.94
N PRO A 77 16.69 -19.18 3.82
CA PRO A 77 18.13 -19.28 3.58
C PRO A 77 18.89 -18.40 4.59
N ASN A 78 19.85 -19.00 5.31
CA ASN A 78 20.69 -18.31 6.29
C ASN A 78 21.92 -17.65 5.65
N THR A 79 22.23 -17.98 4.40
CA THR A 79 23.39 -17.44 3.66
C THR A 79 23.03 -17.17 2.20
N LEU A 80 23.76 -16.27 1.55
CA LEU A 80 23.62 -16.06 0.10
C LEU A 80 23.93 -17.32 -0.70
N GLN A 81 24.81 -18.19 -0.19
CA GLN A 81 25.09 -19.48 -0.83
C GLN A 81 23.88 -20.41 -0.77
N GLU A 82 23.20 -20.50 0.37
CA GLU A 82 21.95 -21.29 0.50
C GLU A 82 20.87 -20.79 -0.44
N LEU A 83 20.71 -19.46 -0.55
CA LEU A 83 19.79 -18.86 -1.51
C LEU A 83 20.17 -19.19 -2.95
N ASN A 84 21.44 -19.01 -3.31
CA ASN A 84 21.96 -19.34 -4.63
C ASN A 84 21.72 -20.81 -4.99
N ASP A 85 22.02 -21.72 -4.07
CA ASP A 85 21.83 -23.16 -4.25
C ASP A 85 20.34 -23.50 -4.41
N TRP A 86 19.46 -22.84 -3.64
CA TRP A 86 18.02 -23.00 -3.78
C TRP A 86 17.50 -22.50 -5.12
N VAL A 87 17.94 -21.31 -5.59
CA VAL A 87 17.55 -20.76 -6.89
C VAL A 87 17.96 -21.71 -8.01
N LEU A 88 19.21 -22.20 -8.00
CA LEU A 88 19.70 -23.13 -9.01
C LEU A 88 19.01 -24.50 -8.94
N SER A 89 18.60 -24.95 -7.75
CA SER A 89 17.91 -26.23 -7.54
C SER A 89 16.42 -26.18 -7.92
N ASN A 90 15.72 -25.09 -7.64
CA ASN A 90 14.28 -24.97 -7.87
C ASN A 90 13.96 -24.45 -9.27
N PHE A 91 14.93 -23.81 -9.93
CA PHE A 91 14.79 -23.32 -11.30
C PHE A 91 15.93 -23.82 -12.21
N PRO A 92 16.06 -25.15 -12.40
CA PRO A 92 17.12 -25.71 -13.23
C PRO A 92 16.84 -25.44 -14.71
N GLY A 93 17.40 -24.35 -15.25
CA GLY A 93 17.35 -24.02 -16.67
C GLY A 93 16.12 -23.21 -17.08
N THR A 94 15.16 -23.85 -17.75
CA THR A 94 13.94 -23.23 -18.28
C THR A 94 12.74 -23.76 -17.52
N VAL A 95 12.03 -22.87 -16.81
CA VAL A 95 10.79 -23.17 -16.09
C VAL A 95 9.64 -22.58 -16.89
N ASP A 96 8.84 -23.46 -17.48
CA ASP A 96 7.60 -23.10 -18.16
C ASP A 96 6.49 -22.94 -17.14
N HIS A 97 5.82 -21.78 -17.15
CA HIS A 97 4.59 -21.59 -16.39
C HIS A 97 3.43 -21.27 -17.32
N TYR A 98 2.52 -22.24 -17.42
CA TYR A 98 1.30 -22.09 -18.20
C TYR A 98 0.17 -21.67 -17.27
N ILE A 99 -0.51 -20.59 -17.64
CA ILE A 99 -1.80 -20.25 -17.04
C ILE A 99 -2.84 -21.12 -17.79
N GLU A 100 -3.04 -22.37 -17.37
CA GLU A 100 -4.02 -23.30 -17.97
C GLU A 100 -5.47 -22.72 -17.94
N GLN A 101 -6.45 -23.05 -18.79
CA GLN A 101 -6.71 -24.19 -19.71
C GLN A 101 -7.85 -23.76 -20.70
N THR A 102 -7.64 -23.86 -22.03
CA THR A 102 -8.60 -24.24 -23.12
C THR A 102 -8.04 -23.80 -24.47
N GLU A 103 -7.56 -24.74 -25.29
CA GLU A 103 -7.16 -24.66 -26.72
C GLU A 103 -6.15 -23.56 -27.18
N ASN A 104 -5.96 -22.46 -26.44
CA ASN A 104 -4.96 -21.42 -26.64
C ASN A 104 -4.11 -21.29 -25.36
N GLN A 105 -2.90 -21.83 -25.40
CA GLN A 105 -1.95 -21.69 -24.29
C GLN A 105 -1.29 -20.30 -24.37
N PHE A 106 -1.74 -19.37 -23.53
CA PHE A 106 -1.01 -18.14 -23.23
C PHE A 106 -0.29 -18.30 -21.89
N GLY A 107 0.88 -17.69 -21.75
CA GLY A 107 1.65 -17.82 -20.52
C GLY A 107 3.01 -17.13 -20.62
N TYR A 108 3.87 -17.48 -19.67
CA TYR A 108 5.24 -17.00 -19.65
C TYR A 108 6.21 -18.13 -19.33
N GLN A 109 7.45 -17.94 -19.75
CA GLN A 109 8.55 -18.88 -19.56
C GLN A 109 9.71 -18.13 -18.92
N ILE A 110 10.21 -18.64 -17.79
CA ILE A 110 11.41 -18.13 -17.13
C ILE A 110 12.59 -19.00 -17.52
N PHE A 111 13.68 -18.40 -17.98
CA PHE A 111 14.85 -19.14 -18.46
C PHE A 111 16.12 -18.31 -18.37
N ASN A 112 17.25 -18.94 -18.69
CA ASN A 112 18.58 -18.32 -18.65
C ASN A 112 18.89 -17.68 -17.29
N ILE A 113 18.47 -18.34 -16.20
CA ILE A 113 18.77 -17.91 -14.84
C ILE A 113 20.27 -18.07 -14.62
N GLN A 114 20.92 -16.97 -14.27
CA GLN A 114 22.33 -16.88 -13.96
C GLN A 114 22.46 -16.16 -12.63
N THR A 115 23.23 -16.76 -11.74
CA THR A 115 23.60 -16.13 -10.49
C THR A 115 25.06 -15.72 -10.54
N VAL A 116 25.32 -14.48 -10.15
CA VAL A 116 26.67 -13.93 -10.02
C VAL A 116 26.79 -13.39 -8.61
N GLN A 117 27.85 -13.77 -7.91
CA GLN A 117 28.17 -13.20 -6.60
C GLN A 117 29.29 -12.18 -6.80
N PRO A 118 28.98 -10.92 -7.17
CA PRO A 118 30.01 -9.91 -7.48
C PRO A 118 30.86 -9.53 -6.27
N ALA A 119 30.31 -9.68 -5.06
CA ALA A 119 30.98 -9.44 -3.78
C ALA A 119 30.56 -10.51 -2.76
N GLU A 120 31.34 -10.70 -1.69
CA GLU A 120 31.04 -11.71 -0.65
C GLU A 120 29.61 -11.59 -0.09
N ASN A 121 29.08 -10.37 -0.09
CA ASN A 121 27.80 -10.00 0.49
C ASN A 121 26.74 -9.62 -0.55
N GLN A 122 26.92 -9.93 -1.83
CA GLN A 122 25.94 -9.58 -2.86
C GLN A 122 25.72 -10.74 -3.83
N LEU A 123 24.46 -11.05 -4.12
CA LEU A 123 24.03 -12.03 -5.11
C LEU A 123 23.15 -11.35 -6.15
N ASN A 124 23.58 -11.39 -7.41
CA ASN A 124 22.81 -10.90 -8.55
C ASN A 124 22.21 -12.11 -9.27
N ILE A 125 20.88 -12.14 -9.38
CA ILE A 125 20.14 -13.19 -10.08
C ILE A 125 19.59 -12.58 -11.37
N THR A 126 20.27 -12.79 -12.49
CA THR A 126 19.82 -12.37 -13.81
C THR A 126 19.01 -13.49 -14.47
N PHE A 127 17.86 -13.17 -15.04
CA PHE A 127 17.01 -14.14 -15.72
C PHE A 127 16.26 -13.49 -16.88
N GLN A 128 15.67 -14.32 -17.74
CA GLN A 128 14.84 -13.88 -18.84
C GLN A 128 13.42 -14.41 -18.68
N SER A 129 12.44 -13.55 -18.90
CA SER A 129 11.02 -13.91 -18.96
C SER A 129 10.52 -13.72 -20.39
N LYS A 130 9.89 -14.73 -20.96
CA LYS A 130 9.27 -14.67 -22.29
C LYS A 130 7.78 -14.89 -22.19
N GLY A 131 7.00 -13.88 -22.55
CA GLY A 131 5.55 -13.99 -22.70
C GLY A 131 5.18 -14.50 -24.10
N PHE A 132 4.20 -15.39 -24.17
CA PHE A 132 3.71 -15.96 -25.43
C PHE A 132 2.18 -16.05 -25.42
N THR A 133 1.58 -15.70 -26.55
CA THR A 133 0.12 -15.66 -26.75
C THR A 133 -0.40 -16.83 -27.60
N ASP A 134 0.50 -17.60 -28.21
CA ASP A 134 0.20 -18.83 -28.96
C ASP A 134 1.26 -19.92 -28.74
N THR A 135 1.02 -21.11 -29.28
CA THR A 135 1.95 -22.26 -29.19
C THR A 135 3.19 -22.11 -30.09
N THR A 136 3.26 -21.05 -30.90
CA THR A 136 4.42 -20.83 -31.76
C THR A 136 5.50 -20.09 -30.95
N SER A 137 6.76 -20.45 -31.16
CA SER A 137 7.88 -19.94 -30.35
C SER A 137 8.16 -18.43 -30.53
N SER A 138 7.26 -17.64 -31.12
CA SER A 138 7.34 -16.18 -31.15
C SER A 138 6.73 -15.61 -29.87
N GLY A 139 7.55 -14.90 -29.10
CA GLY A 139 7.11 -14.19 -27.91
C GLY A 139 8.12 -13.11 -27.58
N LYS A 140 7.71 -12.10 -26.81
CA LYS A 140 8.59 -11.05 -26.34
C LYS A 140 9.37 -11.53 -25.12
N THR A 141 10.69 -11.38 -25.15
CA THR A 141 11.58 -11.67 -24.03
C THR A 141 12.02 -10.36 -23.36
N LEU A 142 11.91 -10.32 -22.03
CA LEU A 142 12.47 -9.30 -21.16
C LEU A 142 13.59 -9.93 -20.32
N THR A 143 14.61 -9.15 -19.99
CA THR A 143 15.70 -9.55 -19.09
C THR A 143 15.59 -8.73 -17.82
N ASN A 144 15.72 -9.36 -16.66
CA ASN A 144 15.65 -8.69 -15.36
C ASN A 144 16.77 -9.23 -14.45
N THR A 145 17.22 -8.41 -13.53
CA THR A 145 18.21 -8.79 -12.51
C THR A 145 17.65 -8.46 -11.13
N ILE A 146 17.67 -9.44 -10.24
CA ILE A 146 17.37 -9.22 -8.82
C ILE A 146 18.72 -9.08 -8.11
N TYR A 147 18.93 -7.92 -7.48
CA TYR A 147 20.08 -7.66 -6.62
C TYR A 147 19.70 -8.04 -5.19
N ILE A 148 20.53 -8.84 -4.54
CA ILE A 148 20.34 -9.29 -3.16
C ILE A 148 21.63 -9.03 -2.40
N THR A 149 21.65 -7.98 -1.59
CA THR A 149 22.83 -7.61 -0.80
C THR A 149 22.66 -8.03 0.64
N ALA A 150 23.37 -9.07 1.10
CA ALA A 150 23.45 -9.43 2.52
C ALA A 150 24.25 -8.37 3.29
N SER A 151 23.59 -7.30 3.71
CA SER A 151 24.26 -6.21 4.43
C SER A 151 24.72 -6.63 5.84
N THR A 152 25.97 -6.31 6.17
CA THR A 152 26.51 -6.34 7.54
C THR A 152 26.40 -4.97 8.24
N GLY A 153 25.63 -4.03 7.66
CA GLY A 153 25.57 -2.60 7.98
C GLY A 153 25.34 -1.72 6.72
N PRO A 154 24.89 -0.46 6.86
CA PRO A 154 24.69 0.49 5.78
C PRO A 154 25.97 0.65 4.99
N GLY A 155 25.82 0.70 3.66
CA GLY A 155 26.94 0.97 2.77
C GLY A 155 27.56 2.31 3.14
N SER A 156 28.85 2.33 3.47
CA SER A 156 29.62 3.56 3.50
C SER A 156 29.67 4.13 2.08
N SER A 157 28.80 5.08 1.76
CA SER A 157 28.88 5.87 0.55
C SER A 157 30.01 6.89 0.67
N ASP A 158 31.24 6.39 0.75
CA ASP A 158 32.47 7.17 0.59
C ASP A 158 32.87 7.29 -0.91
N ASP A 159 31.97 6.92 -1.84
CA ASP A 159 32.16 7.32 -3.23
C ASP A 159 31.87 8.82 -3.36
N PRO A 160 32.88 9.63 -3.73
CA PRO A 160 32.68 11.05 -3.91
C PRO A 160 31.68 11.22 -5.06
N ILE A 161 30.54 11.83 -4.76
CA ILE A 161 29.64 12.39 -5.76
C ILE A 161 30.47 13.43 -6.53
N ASP A 162 31.07 12.98 -7.63
CA ASP A 162 31.79 13.84 -8.57
C ASP A 162 30.75 14.76 -9.22
N GLY A 163 30.75 16.01 -8.75
CA GLY A 163 29.98 17.10 -9.32
C GLY A 163 30.51 17.45 -10.72
N GLY A 164 30.16 16.62 -11.69
CA GLY A 164 30.32 16.89 -13.12
C GLY A 164 28.97 17.19 -13.76
N SER A 165 28.77 18.46 -14.13
CA SER A 165 27.67 18.95 -14.98
C SER A 165 27.48 18.07 -16.23
N ASP A 166 26.26 17.65 -16.55
CA ASP A 166 25.37 18.44 -17.41
C ASP A 166 23.90 18.05 -17.22
N GLY A 167 23.04 19.07 -17.12
CA GLY A 167 21.60 18.87 -17.06
C GLY A 167 21.05 18.55 -18.44
N SER A 168 20.66 17.29 -18.66
CA SER A 168 19.50 16.91 -19.50
C SER A 168 19.34 15.39 -19.57
N ASP A 169 18.83 14.76 -18.52
CA ASP A 169 17.92 13.62 -18.66
C ASP A 169 17.35 13.24 -17.29
N TRP A 170 16.14 13.69 -17.00
CA TRP A 170 15.33 13.16 -15.90
C TRP A 170 14.22 12.33 -16.53
N GLY A 171 14.59 11.19 -17.10
CA GLY A 171 13.69 10.07 -17.31
C GLY A 171 13.89 9.11 -16.14
N PRO A 172 12.84 8.64 -15.43
CA PRO A 172 13.00 7.49 -14.56
C PRO A 172 13.42 6.31 -15.44
N GLU A 173 14.60 5.75 -15.21
CA GLU A 173 14.95 4.44 -15.75
C GLU A 173 14.02 3.42 -15.10
N GLU A 174 12.95 3.07 -15.81
CA GLU A 174 12.11 1.91 -15.52
C GLU A 174 12.99 0.65 -15.64
N GLY A 175 13.59 0.19 -14.54
CA GLY A 175 14.48 -0.98 -14.58
C GLY A 175 14.91 -1.57 -13.24
N ASP A 176 15.21 -0.77 -12.22
CA ASP A 176 15.96 -1.23 -11.04
C ASP A 176 15.14 -1.25 -9.74
N ALA A 177 14.02 -1.98 -9.73
CA ALA A 177 13.38 -2.37 -8.47
C ALA A 177 14.08 -3.61 -7.88
N GLY A 178 15.31 -3.46 -7.38
CA GLY A 178 15.99 -4.47 -6.55
C GLY A 178 15.66 -4.24 -5.07
N TRP A 179 15.55 -5.32 -4.28
CA TRP A 179 15.42 -5.21 -2.82
C TRP A 179 16.80 -5.47 -2.19
N ASP A 180 17.30 -4.54 -1.38
CA ASP A 180 18.45 -4.83 -0.53
C ASP A 180 17.99 -5.67 0.68
N ILE A 181 18.55 -6.87 0.85
CA ILE A 181 18.18 -7.80 1.94
C ILE A 181 19.15 -7.65 3.10
N ILE A 182 18.74 -6.95 4.13
CA ILE A 182 19.64 -6.47 5.16
C ILE A 182 19.44 -7.32 6.41
N VAL A 183 20.43 -8.18 6.70
CA VAL A 183 20.40 -9.12 7.84
C VAL A 183 21.34 -8.71 9.01
N PRO A 184 21.35 -7.46 9.50
CA PRO A 184 21.98 -7.14 10.76
C PRO A 184 20.94 -7.09 11.90
N THR A 185 21.35 -7.61 13.06
CA THR A 185 20.63 -7.45 14.34
C THR A 185 20.79 -6.05 14.95
N ASN A 186 21.54 -5.19 14.28
CA ASN A 186 21.88 -3.83 14.65
C ASN A 186 22.31 -3.10 13.36
N PRO A 187 21.37 -2.73 12.47
CA PRO A 187 21.73 -2.00 11.24
C PRO A 187 22.45 -0.72 11.62
N ASP A 188 23.64 -0.47 11.06
CA ASP A 188 24.25 0.84 11.29
C ASP A 188 23.38 1.94 10.65
N SER A 189 23.58 3.16 11.13
CA SER A 189 22.92 4.36 10.61
C SER A 189 23.32 4.64 9.15
N GLY A 190 22.33 4.84 8.28
CA GLY A 190 22.58 5.17 6.89
C GLY A 190 21.35 5.14 6.01
N VAL A 191 21.59 5.26 4.71
CA VAL A 191 20.59 5.21 3.66
C VAL A 191 20.64 3.84 2.98
N TYR A 192 19.49 3.21 2.90
CA TYR A 192 19.22 1.97 2.19
C TYR A 192 18.37 2.31 0.97
N ASP A 193 18.91 2.08 -0.21
CA ASP A 193 18.25 2.46 -1.45
C ASP A 193 17.34 1.34 -1.96
N GLY A 194 16.19 1.72 -2.50
CA GLY A 194 15.14 0.81 -2.91
C GLY A 194 14.43 0.18 -1.71
N ASP A 195 13.88 -0.99 -1.99
CA ASP A 195 13.05 -1.70 -1.03
C ASP A 195 13.93 -2.56 -0.10
N THR A 196 13.59 -2.68 1.18
CA THR A 196 14.48 -3.28 2.19
C THR A 196 13.77 -4.31 3.08
N LEU A 197 14.40 -5.46 3.29
CA LEU A 197 13.95 -6.49 4.24
C LEU A 197 14.93 -6.65 5.39
N PHE A 198 14.45 -6.52 6.62
CA PHE A 198 15.16 -6.85 7.85
C PHE A 198 14.65 -8.19 8.40
N GLN A 199 15.47 -9.24 8.31
CA GLN A 199 15.10 -10.59 8.78
C GLN A 199 15.28 -10.78 10.29
N GLY A 200 16.20 -10.05 10.92
CA GLY A 200 16.48 -10.16 12.35
C GLY A 200 15.96 -8.97 13.14
N LYS A 201 15.93 -9.11 14.47
CA LYS A 201 15.61 -8.02 15.39
C LYS A 201 16.44 -6.77 15.08
N VAL A 202 15.79 -5.64 14.87
CA VAL A 202 16.45 -4.34 14.65
C VAL A 202 16.51 -3.57 15.96
N ILE A 203 17.70 -3.18 16.38
CA ILE A 203 17.90 -2.34 17.55
C ILE A 203 18.54 -1.03 17.11
N ILE A 204 17.98 0.09 17.56
CA ILE A 204 18.56 1.42 17.42
C ILE A 204 19.21 1.74 18.77
N ASP A 205 20.51 1.45 18.86
CA ASP A 205 21.25 1.36 20.12
C ASP A 205 22.28 2.48 20.36
N SER A 206 22.37 3.44 19.43
CA SER A 206 23.19 4.64 19.56
C SER A 206 22.35 5.93 19.44
N PRO A 207 22.73 7.01 20.17
CA PRO A 207 21.98 8.26 20.11
C PRO A 207 22.08 8.92 18.73
N ASN A 208 20.93 9.39 18.23
CA ASN A 208 20.80 9.99 16.88
C ASN A 208 21.10 9.02 15.73
N ASP A 209 20.96 7.72 15.97
CA ASP A 209 20.99 6.77 14.87
C ASP A 209 19.85 7.04 13.89
N GLU A 210 20.15 6.97 12.60
CA GLU A 210 19.21 7.31 11.54
C GLU A 210 19.27 6.23 10.45
N ILE A 211 18.14 5.60 10.21
CA ILE A 211 17.92 4.65 9.12
C ILE A 211 16.94 5.29 8.15
N ILE A 212 17.35 5.40 6.89
CA ILE A 212 16.51 5.91 5.81
C ILE A 212 16.40 4.82 4.76
N ILE A 213 15.17 4.43 4.41
CA ILE A 213 14.86 3.45 3.38
C ILE A 213 14.06 4.19 2.30
N THR A 214 14.55 4.23 1.06
CA THR A 214 13.90 5.04 0.01
C THR A 214 12.66 4.36 -0.58
N GLY A 215 12.59 3.03 -0.53
CA GLY A 215 11.47 2.21 -1.01
C GLY A 215 10.54 1.70 0.09
N HIS A 216 10.01 0.49 -0.12
CA HIS A 216 9.21 -0.25 0.86
C HIS A 216 10.11 -0.91 1.91
N ALA A 217 9.59 -1.14 3.12
CA ALA A 217 10.35 -1.82 4.17
C ALA A 217 9.55 -2.96 4.81
N LYS A 218 10.22 -4.07 5.10
CA LYS A 218 9.68 -5.16 5.92
C LYS A 218 10.61 -5.48 7.08
N PHE A 219 10.06 -5.59 8.28
CA PHE A 219 10.75 -6.02 9.50
C PHE A 219 10.12 -7.32 9.98
N ALA A 220 10.83 -8.45 9.83
CA ALA A 220 10.31 -9.78 10.16
C ALA A 220 10.29 -10.05 11.67
N GLU A 221 11.19 -9.39 12.41
CA GLU A 221 11.30 -9.51 13.87
C GLU A 221 11.08 -8.14 14.55
N ASP A 222 11.26 -8.11 15.87
CA ASP A 222 11.08 -6.91 16.71
C ASP A 222 11.95 -5.73 16.25
N VAL A 223 11.45 -4.52 16.46
CA VAL A 223 12.20 -3.27 16.26
C VAL A 223 12.19 -2.46 17.56
N GLU A 224 13.37 -2.13 18.09
CA GLU A 224 13.53 -1.49 19.40
C GLU A 224 14.40 -0.23 19.33
N PHE A 225 13.92 0.89 19.87
CA PHE A 225 14.70 2.13 19.97
C PHE A 225 15.26 2.37 21.37
N SER A 226 16.37 1.72 21.72
CA SER A 226 16.93 1.76 23.08
C SER A 226 17.70 3.05 23.45
N LYS A 227 17.97 3.94 22.47
CA LYS A 227 18.66 5.24 22.67
C LYS A 227 17.92 6.45 22.12
N PRO A 228 18.11 7.64 22.74
CA PRO A 228 17.33 8.82 22.40
C PRO A 228 17.66 9.38 21.01
N ASN A 229 16.70 10.07 20.42
CA ASN A 229 16.77 10.69 19.09
C ASN A 229 16.99 9.72 17.93
N GLY A 230 16.85 8.40 18.12
CA GLY A 230 16.92 7.46 17.02
C GLY A 230 15.75 7.64 16.04
N SER A 231 15.97 7.43 14.75
CA SER A 231 14.93 7.52 13.73
C SER A 231 15.00 6.44 12.65
N ILE A 232 13.84 5.96 12.24
CA ILE A 232 13.65 5.14 11.04
C ILE A 232 12.69 5.89 10.11
N THR A 233 13.10 6.10 8.86
CA THR A 233 12.28 6.73 7.80
C THR A 233 12.15 5.76 6.64
N ILE A 234 10.92 5.45 6.24
CA ILE A 234 10.59 4.58 5.12
C ILE A 234 9.87 5.42 4.07
N GLY A 235 10.37 5.43 2.84
CA GLY A 235 9.88 6.30 1.77
C GLY A 235 8.50 5.90 1.26
N LYS A 236 8.20 4.59 1.23
CA LYS A 236 6.91 4.03 0.80
C LYS A 236 6.21 3.30 1.96
N ASP A 237 5.77 2.06 1.75
CA ASP A 237 5.02 1.28 2.74
C ASP A 237 5.93 0.52 3.71
N GLY A 238 5.47 0.32 4.94
CA GLY A 238 6.16 -0.42 5.99
C GLY A 238 5.34 -1.60 6.52
N LEU A 239 5.93 -2.79 6.58
CA LEU A 239 5.37 -3.97 7.23
C LEU A 239 6.24 -4.36 8.44
N PHE A 240 5.62 -4.46 9.61
CA PHE A 240 6.25 -4.82 10.87
C PHE A 240 5.58 -6.09 11.42
N GLU A 241 6.26 -7.23 11.28
CA GLU A 241 5.75 -8.53 11.73
C GLU A 241 6.05 -8.80 13.21
N GLY A 242 7.14 -8.23 13.74
CA GLY A 242 7.47 -8.28 15.16
C GLY A 242 6.94 -7.10 15.98
N VAL A 243 7.24 -7.11 17.27
CA VAL A 243 6.85 -6.04 18.20
C VAL A 243 7.64 -4.77 17.89
N MET A 244 6.93 -3.65 17.76
CA MET A 244 7.53 -2.34 17.53
C MET A 244 7.60 -1.56 18.84
N THR A 245 8.79 -1.25 19.33
CA THR A 245 8.99 -0.57 20.63
C THR A 245 9.87 0.68 20.50
N LEU A 246 9.28 1.83 20.83
CA LEU A 246 9.95 3.12 20.99
C LEU A 246 10.13 3.39 22.49
N ASP A 247 11.23 2.91 23.07
CA ASP A 247 11.53 2.98 24.52
C ASP A 247 12.58 4.04 24.90
N ALA A 248 13.14 4.78 23.94
CA ALA A 248 13.98 5.95 24.22
C ALA A 248 13.40 7.30 23.73
N SER A 249 13.77 8.39 24.42
CA SER A 249 13.10 9.69 24.24
C SER A 249 13.36 10.29 22.85
N LYS A 250 12.37 10.98 22.29
CA LYS A 250 12.46 11.67 20.98
C LYS A 250 12.76 10.73 19.80
N THR A 251 12.38 9.47 19.91
CA THR A 251 12.50 8.51 18.80
C THR A 251 11.41 8.74 17.78
N THR A 252 11.72 8.53 16.50
CA THR A 252 10.78 8.81 15.41
C THR A 252 10.73 7.65 14.44
N LEU A 253 9.53 7.14 14.17
CA LEU A 253 9.26 6.26 13.04
C LEU A 253 8.41 7.01 12.02
N ILE A 254 8.88 7.12 10.79
CA ILE A 254 8.18 7.74 9.67
C ILE A 254 7.98 6.70 8.57
N VAL A 255 6.74 6.54 8.11
CA VAL A 255 6.37 5.72 6.97
C VAL A 255 5.66 6.61 5.96
N GLY A 256 6.22 6.77 4.76
CA GLY A 256 5.72 7.70 3.75
C GLY A 256 4.38 7.29 3.16
N GLY A 257 4.15 5.98 3.00
CA GLY A 257 2.92 5.37 2.54
C GLY A 257 2.10 4.77 3.68
N ASN A 258 1.77 3.49 3.54
CA ASN A 258 0.95 2.71 4.46
C ASN A 258 1.81 1.92 5.46
N ALA A 259 1.35 1.76 6.71
CA ALA A 259 2.06 1.00 7.74
C ALA A 259 1.20 -0.11 8.39
N ARG A 260 1.69 -1.36 8.40
CA ARG A 260 1.01 -2.50 9.04
C ARG A 260 1.85 -3.05 10.18
N PHE A 261 1.25 -3.14 11.36
CA PHE A 261 1.84 -3.68 12.57
C PHE A 261 1.08 -4.96 12.95
N SER A 262 1.72 -6.11 12.74
CA SER A 262 1.12 -7.42 12.99
C SER A 262 1.13 -7.79 14.47
N GLU A 263 2.06 -7.21 15.24
CA GLU A 263 2.19 -7.38 16.69
C GLU A 263 2.01 -6.04 17.44
N ASP A 264 2.21 -6.05 18.76
CA ASP A 264 2.01 -4.86 19.61
C ASP A 264 2.89 -3.68 19.16
N PHE A 265 2.29 -2.49 19.13
CA PHE A 265 3.00 -1.23 18.94
C PHE A 265 3.11 -0.48 20.27
N ASN A 266 4.33 -0.18 20.70
CA ASN A 266 4.64 0.39 22.01
C ASN A 266 5.42 1.69 21.88
N LEU A 267 4.89 2.76 22.44
CA LEU A 267 5.53 4.07 22.58
C LEU A 267 5.64 4.40 24.08
N LEU A 268 6.76 3.99 24.68
CA LEU A 268 6.87 3.84 26.13
C LEU A 268 7.46 5.08 26.84
N VAL A 269 8.00 6.04 26.09
CA VAL A 269 8.76 7.16 26.66
C VAL A 269 8.50 8.51 26.01
N SER A 270 9.08 9.54 26.62
CA SER A 270 8.69 10.92 26.33
C SER A 270 9.08 11.39 24.93
N ASN A 271 8.13 12.03 24.24
CA ASN A 271 8.25 12.66 22.93
C ASN A 271 8.58 11.69 21.79
N GLY A 272 8.28 10.40 21.92
CA GLY A 272 8.31 9.48 20.78
C GLY A 272 7.24 9.83 19.75
N ARG A 273 7.50 9.54 18.47
CA ARG A 273 6.57 9.84 17.37
C ARG A 273 6.50 8.70 16.36
N LEU A 274 5.28 8.31 16.00
CA LEU A 274 4.95 7.57 14.78
C LEU A 274 4.24 8.51 13.81
N SER A 275 4.67 8.53 12.56
CA SER A 275 4.03 9.27 11.46
C SER A 275 3.84 8.33 10.28
N VAL A 276 2.59 8.12 9.85
CA VAL A 276 2.24 7.33 8.66
C VAL A 276 1.55 8.24 7.67
N GLY A 277 2.06 8.33 6.44
CA GLY A 277 1.58 9.27 5.44
C GLY A 277 0.16 8.95 4.95
N GLU A 278 -0.14 7.67 4.78
CA GLU A 278 -1.45 7.20 4.32
C GLU A 278 -2.19 6.45 5.42
N ASN A 279 -2.32 5.12 5.31
CA ASN A 279 -3.16 4.32 6.17
C ASN A 279 -2.35 3.48 7.14
N ALA A 280 -2.89 3.21 8.33
CA ALA A 280 -2.28 2.32 9.29
C ALA A 280 -3.21 1.20 9.76
N ILE A 281 -2.65 -0.01 9.83
CA ILE A 281 -3.31 -1.19 10.39
C ILE A 281 -2.52 -1.65 11.61
N PHE A 282 -3.20 -1.79 12.73
CA PHE A 282 -2.66 -2.36 13.96
C PHE A 282 -3.47 -3.60 14.31
N GLU A 283 -2.86 -4.78 14.18
CA GLU A 283 -3.53 -6.05 14.41
C GLU A 283 -3.65 -6.40 15.89
N LYS A 284 -2.72 -5.90 16.70
CA LYS A 284 -2.70 -6.05 18.15
C LYS A 284 -2.81 -4.69 18.84
N ASN A 285 -2.23 -4.59 20.04
CA ASN A 285 -2.45 -3.46 20.92
C ASN A 285 -1.57 -2.28 20.53
N VAL A 286 -2.08 -1.08 20.81
CA VAL A 286 -1.35 0.18 20.68
C VAL A 286 -1.21 0.79 22.07
N ASN A 287 0.01 0.80 22.59
CA ASN A 287 0.31 1.28 23.94
C ASN A 287 1.16 2.55 23.89
N VAL A 288 0.62 3.67 24.38
CA VAL A 288 1.33 4.94 24.51
C VAL A 288 1.40 5.33 25.98
N THR A 289 2.53 4.98 26.61
CA THR A 289 2.78 5.19 28.05
C THR A 289 3.89 6.22 28.31
N GLY A 290 4.44 6.83 27.26
CA GLY A 290 5.38 7.96 27.34
C GLY A 290 4.71 9.34 27.27
N GLN A 291 5.28 10.36 27.94
CA GLN A 291 4.73 11.74 27.91
C GLN A 291 4.86 12.37 26.52
N ASN A 292 3.86 13.09 26.02
CA ASN A 292 3.87 13.70 24.69
C ASN A 292 4.14 12.69 23.54
N GLY A 293 3.78 11.41 23.71
CA GLY A 293 3.83 10.44 22.62
C GLY A 293 2.82 10.83 21.53
N ILE A 294 3.23 10.80 20.27
CA ILE A 294 2.37 11.17 19.13
C ILE A 294 2.30 10.01 18.14
N ILE A 295 1.09 9.61 17.80
CA ILE A 295 0.79 8.77 16.64
C ILE A 295 -0.02 9.62 15.67
N GLU A 296 0.49 9.80 14.45
CA GLU A 296 -0.17 10.58 13.39
C GLU A 296 -0.31 9.72 12.14
N ILE A 297 -1.56 9.52 11.71
CA ILE A 297 -1.92 8.75 10.51
C ILE A 297 -2.60 9.71 9.54
N GLY A 298 -2.04 9.91 8.35
CA GLY A 298 -2.49 10.95 7.42
C GLY A 298 -3.85 10.68 6.80
N SER A 299 -4.21 9.42 6.57
CA SER A 299 -5.49 8.97 6.03
C SER A 299 -6.26 8.15 7.06
N GLY A 300 -6.46 6.85 6.86
CA GLY A 300 -7.33 6.01 7.67
C GLY A 300 -6.60 5.11 8.66
N ALA A 301 -7.23 4.79 9.78
CA ALA A 301 -6.68 3.87 10.76
C ALA A 301 -7.63 2.70 11.04
N LEU A 302 -7.09 1.48 11.07
CA LEU A 302 -7.79 0.27 11.49
C LEU A 302 -7.00 -0.37 12.64
N VAL A 303 -7.60 -0.38 13.82
CA VAL A 303 -6.99 -0.99 15.01
C VAL A 303 -7.88 -2.14 15.48
N TYR A 304 -7.36 -3.36 15.47
CA TYR A 304 -8.08 -4.54 15.92
C TYR A 304 -7.96 -4.76 17.43
N GLY A 305 -6.76 -4.55 17.99
CA GLY A 305 -6.50 -4.71 19.43
C GLY A 305 -6.91 -3.52 20.28
N ASP A 306 -6.48 -3.54 21.54
CA ASP A 306 -6.77 -2.48 22.51
C ASP A 306 -5.85 -1.27 22.28
N ILE A 307 -6.35 -0.08 22.58
CA ILE A 307 -5.57 1.16 22.58
C ILE A 307 -5.52 1.70 24.00
N THR A 308 -4.31 1.94 24.49
CA THR A 308 -4.08 2.57 25.79
C THR A 308 -3.23 3.82 25.62
N LEU A 309 -3.80 5.00 25.89
CA LEU A 309 -3.09 6.28 25.96
C LEU A 309 -3.04 6.73 27.43
N ASP A 310 -1.97 6.37 28.14
CA ASP A 310 -1.89 6.51 29.60
C ASP A 310 -1.01 7.68 30.09
N THR A 311 -0.88 8.76 29.31
CA THR A 311 0.00 9.88 29.71
C THR A 311 -0.59 11.27 29.53
N ASN A 312 0.08 12.23 30.18
CA ASN A 312 -0.37 13.60 30.37
C ASN A 312 -0.50 14.47 29.10
N THR A 313 -0.38 13.91 27.90
CA THR A 313 -0.41 14.62 26.61
C THR A 313 -0.32 13.68 25.38
N ALA A 314 -0.49 12.36 25.56
CA ALA A 314 -0.44 11.44 24.43
C ALA A 314 -1.48 11.80 23.38
N SER A 315 -1.09 11.79 22.10
CA SER A 315 -1.96 12.17 20.99
C SER A 315 -2.02 11.04 19.97
N PHE A 316 -3.22 10.59 19.63
CA PHE A 316 -3.48 9.73 18.48
C PHE A 316 -4.32 10.54 17.50
N ILE A 317 -3.78 10.80 16.32
CA ILE A 317 -4.39 11.64 15.30
C ILE A 317 -4.58 10.81 14.03
N VAL A 318 -5.82 10.77 13.53
CA VAL A 318 -6.18 10.14 12.26
C VAL A 318 -6.77 11.20 11.35
N GLY A 319 -6.18 11.40 10.18
CA GLY A 319 -6.54 12.48 9.26
C GLY A 319 -7.93 12.30 8.65
N ARG A 320 -8.33 11.05 8.40
CA ARG A 320 -9.64 10.67 7.85
C ARG A 320 -10.39 9.75 8.82
N ASP A 321 -10.80 8.57 8.37
CA ASP A 321 -11.71 7.67 9.05
C ASP A 321 -10.96 6.66 9.93
N ALA A 322 -11.59 6.27 11.03
CA ALA A 322 -10.98 5.33 11.95
C ALA A 322 -11.96 4.24 12.41
N LYS A 323 -11.46 3.01 12.52
CA LYS A 323 -12.17 1.90 13.12
C LYS A 323 -11.34 1.29 14.25
N PHE A 324 -11.98 1.15 15.40
CA PHE A 324 -11.39 0.64 16.63
C PHE A 324 -12.15 -0.61 17.09
N GLY A 325 -11.49 -1.76 16.96
CA GLY A 325 -12.01 -3.09 17.27
C GLY A 325 -11.98 -3.39 18.76
N GLY A 326 -10.85 -3.12 19.42
CA GLY A 326 -10.65 -3.36 20.84
C GLY A 326 -11.10 -2.22 21.75
N THR A 327 -10.72 -2.33 23.01
CA THR A 327 -10.98 -1.35 24.05
C THR A 327 -10.13 -0.11 23.84
N LEU A 328 -10.75 1.07 23.87
CA LEU A 328 -10.04 2.34 23.85
C LEU A 328 -10.02 2.93 25.26
N THR A 329 -8.82 3.10 25.83
CA THR A 329 -8.62 3.71 27.15
C THR A 329 -7.74 4.95 27.02
N LEU A 330 -8.29 6.12 27.36
CA LEU A 330 -7.56 7.38 27.43
C LEU A 330 -7.55 7.86 28.89
N THR A 331 -6.38 8.22 29.41
CA THR A 331 -6.24 8.80 30.75
C THR A 331 -5.59 10.19 30.70
N ASN A 332 -5.68 10.92 31.81
CA ASN A 332 -5.04 12.23 31.97
C ASN A 332 -5.45 13.20 30.84
N LYS A 333 -4.52 13.97 30.26
CA LYS A 333 -4.81 14.88 29.13
C LYS A 333 -4.50 14.24 27.76
N SER A 334 -4.61 12.92 27.66
CA SER A 334 -4.48 12.25 26.37
C SER A 334 -5.65 12.61 25.45
N TYR A 335 -5.41 12.47 24.16
CA TYR A 335 -6.29 12.99 23.13
C TYR A 335 -6.31 12.08 21.89
N LEU A 336 -7.51 11.78 21.43
CA LEU A 336 -7.75 11.15 20.14
C LEU A 336 -8.46 12.15 19.21
N ASN A 337 -7.92 12.33 18.01
CA ASN A 337 -8.59 13.03 16.92
C ASN A 337 -8.85 12.12 15.74
N VAL A 338 -10.07 12.17 15.21
CA VAL A 338 -10.41 11.53 13.94
C VAL A 338 -11.05 12.56 13.03
N GLY A 339 -10.50 12.75 11.83
CA GLY A 339 -11.04 13.68 10.85
C GLY A 339 -10.61 15.12 11.07
N LEU A 340 -9.30 15.41 10.92
CA LEU A 340 -8.76 16.78 10.95
C LEU A 340 -9.34 17.66 9.82
N GLN A 341 -9.80 17.06 8.72
CA GLN A 341 -10.36 17.75 7.56
C GLN A 341 -11.65 17.08 7.09
N ASN A 342 -12.78 17.78 7.20
CA ASN A 342 -14.11 17.38 6.71
C ASN A 342 -14.68 16.09 7.35
N ALA A 343 -15.95 15.80 7.05
CA ALA A 343 -16.87 14.84 7.68
C ALA A 343 -16.39 13.36 7.70
N CYS A 344 -15.29 13.08 8.40
CA CYS A 344 -14.73 11.74 8.54
C CYS A 344 -15.25 11.07 9.81
N ASN A 345 -15.51 9.77 9.71
CA ASN A 345 -16.27 9.02 10.69
C ASN A 345 -15.37 8.16 11.56
N ALA A 346 -15.83 7.91 12.79
CA ALA A 346 -15.18 6.98 13.70
C ALA A 346 -16.15 5.86 14.11
N ASN A 347 -15.66 4.62 14.10
CA ASN A 347 -16.42 3.46 14.55
C ASN A 347 -15.69 2.76 15.70
N PHE A 348 -16.34 2.74 16.86
CA PHE A 348 -15.85 2.09 18.08
C PHE A 348 -16.67 0.83 18.32
N HIS A 349 -16.07 -0.32 18.03
CA HIS A 349 -16.66 -1.63 18.29
C HIS A 349 -16.49 -2.04 19.76
N GLY A 350 -15.30 -1.83 20.31
CA GLY A 350 -14.99 -2.12 21.70
C GLY A 350 -15.44 -1.02 22.67
N PRO A 351 -15.30 -1.26 23.99
CA PRO A 351 -15.60 -0.26 25.02
C PRO A 351 -14.66 0.95 24.91
N VAL A 352 -15.17 2.12 25.29
CA VAL A 352 -14.43 3.39 25.28
C VAL A 352 -14.46 4.01 26.67
N PHE A 353 -13.28 4.23 27.25
CA PHE A 353 -13.09 4.79 28.59
C PHE A 353 -12.21 6.04 28.55
N LEU A 354 -12.73 7.16 29.08
CA LEU A 354 -12.00 8.42 29.21
C LEU A 354 -11.89 8.80 30.69
N PHE A 355 -10.67 9.01 31.16
CA PHE A 355 -10.33 9.37 32.54
C PHE A 355 -9.46 10.62 32.61
N GLY A 356 -9.48 11.32 33.74
CA GLY A 356 -8.46 12.31 34.09
C GLY A 356 -8.37 13.56 33.20
N GLY A 357 -9.41 13.89 32.43
CA GLY A 357 -9.40 15.03 31.49
C GLY A 357 -9.13 14.64 30.03
N ALA A 358 -9.26 13.36 29.71
CA ALA A 358 -8.98 12.83 28.39
C ALA A 358 -10.03 13.32 27.38
N SER A 359 -9.64 13.46 26.12
CA SER A 359 -10.55 14.00 25.10
C SER A 359 -10.59 13.21 23.81
N ILE A 360 -11.77 13.10 23.21
CA ILE A 360 -11.97 12.56 21.86
C ILE A 360 -12.66 13.64 21.02
N SER A 361 -12.13 13.91 19.84
CA SER A 361 -12.72 14.81 18.84
C SER A 361 -12.92 14.08 17.53
N ILE A 362 -14.13 14.17 16.96
CA ILE A 362 -14.51 13.49 15.72
C ILE A 362 -15.10 14.53 14.76
N GLY A 363 -14.46 14.69 13.60
CA GLY A 363 -14.82 15.69 12.58
C GLY A 363 -16.09 15.38 11.80
N GLY A 364 -16.54 14.13 11.76
CA GLY A 364 -17.79 13.67 11.16
C GLY A 364 -18.67 12.94 12.18
N SER A 365 -19.29 11.83 11.76
CA SER A 365 -20.20 11.04 12.59
C SER A 365 -19.47 9.94 13.35
N ALA A 366 -20.07 9.45 14.44
CA ALA A 366 -19.49 8.41 15.27
C ALA A 366 -20.48 7.30 15.62
N ILE A 367 -20.00 6.06 15.67
CA ILE A 367 -20.76 4.92 16.20
C ILE A 367 -20.03 4.34 17.41
N PHE A 368 -20.76 4.20 18.52
CA PHE A 368 -20.33 3.48 19.71
C PHE A 368 -21.19 2.25 19.89
N GLN A 369 -20.62 1.08 19.59
CA GLN A 369 -21.34 -0.20 19.65
C GLN A 369 -21.33 -0.82 21.05
N ASN A 370 -20.45 -0.34 21.92
CA ASN A 370 -20.32 -0.84 23.28
C ASN A 370 -20.39 0.30 24.30
N THR A 371 -19.95 0.02 25.52
CA THR A 371 -19.94 0.96 26.65
C THR A 371 -19.08 2.16 26.31
N LEU A 372 -19.65 3.36 26.45
CA LEU A 372 -18.93 4.61 26.49
C LEU A 372 -18.99 5.17 27.92
N SER A 373 -17.83 5.35 28.57
CA SER A 373 -17.74 5.93 29.90
C SER A 373 -16.76 7.08 29.95
N LEU A 374 -17.26 8.24 30.36
CA LEU A 374 -16.47 9.42 30.65
C LEU A 374 -16.48 9.63 32.16
N GLN A 375 -15.35 9.40 32.80
CA GLN A 375 -15.17 9.53 34.24
C GLN A 375 -14.11 10.58 34.54
N GLU A 376 -14.19 11.13 35.75
CA GLU A 376 -13.18 12.01 36.35
C GLU A 376 -12.92 13.35 35.63
N ASN A 377 -12.75 14.41 36.42
CA ASN A 377 -12.04 15.66 36.12
C ASN A 377 -12.00 16.20 34.67
N GLY A 378 -13.14 16.24 33.98
CA GLY A 378 -13.29 17.06 32.76
C GLY A 378 -12.97 16.34 31.45
N SER A 379 -13.10 15.01 31.41
CA SER A 379 -13.02 14.26 30.16
C SER A 379 -14.10 14.71 29.15
N SER A 380 -13.80 14.76 27.86
CA SER A 380 -14.73 15.28 26.86
C SER A 380 -14.80 14.44 25.59
N LEU A 381 -16.00 14.38 25.01
CA LEU A 381 -16.24 13.81 23.68
C LEU A 381 -16.97 14.85 22.83
N THR A 382 -16.38 15.22 21.70
CA THR A 382 -16.99 16.14 20.72
C THR A 382 -17.16 15.42 19.38
N ILE A 383 -18.39 15.45 18.85
CA ILE A 383 -18.75 14.86 17.56
C ILE A 383 -19.40 15.95 16.72
N GLN A 384 -18.82 16.26 15.55
CA GLN A 384 -19.34 17.31 14.68
C GLN A 384 -20.55 16.87 13.86
N GLY A 385 -20.61 15.59 13.48
CA GLY A 385 -21.74 14.99 12.79
C GLY A 385 -22.72 14.32 13.74
N ASP A 386 -23.34 13.25 13.26
CA ASP A 386 -24.32 12.47 14.01
C ASP A 386 -23.64 11.43 14.91
N ALA A 387 -24.33 10.97 15.93
CA ALA A 387 -23.82 9.96 16.85
C ALA A 387 -24.81 8.82 17.06
N VAL A 388 -24.29 7.59 17.01
CA VAL A 388 -25.03 6.39 17.40
C VAL A 388 -24.44 5.85 18.70
N PHE A 389 -25.30 5.66 19.70
CA PHE A 389 -24.93 5.01 20.96
C PHE A 389 -25.82 3.79 21.18
N GLN A 390 -25.25 2.58 21.04
CA GLN A 390 -25.98 1.34 21.30
C GLN A 390 -26.27 1.13 22.80
N THR A 391 -25.46 1.74 23.67
CA THR A 391 -25.67 1.78 25.11
C THR A 391 -25.72 3.22 25.60
N ILE A 392 -26.44 3.49 26.70
CA ILE A 392 -26.50 4.83 27.28
C ILE A 392 -25.11 5.20 27.82
N PRO A 393 -24.48 6.30 27.37
CA PRO A 393 -23.17 6.70 27.87
C PRO A 393 -23.20 7.02 29.37
N SER A 394 -22.18 6.56 30.09
CA SER A 394 -21.98 6.87 31.51
C SER A 394 -21.09 8.11 31.64
N VAL A 395 -21.67 9.23 32.07
CA VAL A 395 -20.96 10.51 32.22
C VAL A 395 -20.96 10.94 33.69
N ALA A 396 -19.77 11.05 34.28
CA ALA A 396 -19.58 11.41 35.69
C ALA A 396 -18.71 12.67 35.87
N GLY A 397 -18.73 13.27 37.07
CA GLY A 397 -17.86 14.38 37.43
C GLY A 397 -18.09 15.64 36.58
N GLN A 398 -16.99 16.24 36.10
CA GLN A 398 -16.96 17.43 35.22
C GLN A 398 -16.94 17.11 33.71
N SER A 399 -17.07 15.84 33.34
CA SER A 399 -17.03 15.37 31.96
C SER A 399 -18.26 15.73 31.13
N GLU A 400 -18.12 15.81 29.80
CA GLU A 400 -19.20 16.22 28.90
C GLU A 400 -19.16 15.50 27.55
N ILE A 401 -20.34 15.37 26.92
CA ILE A 401 -20.50 14.91 25.54
C ILE A 401 -21.18 16.02 24.75
N VAL A 402 -20.62 16.38 23.59
CA VAL A 402 -21.19 17.37 22.67
C VAL A 402 -21.37 16.72 21.31
N VAL A 403 -22.61 16.71 20.80
CA VAL A 403 -22.96 16.22 19.46
C VAL A 403 -23.60 17.36 18.67
N ASN A 404 -22.99 17.73 17.55
CA ASN A 404 -23.48 18.82 16.72
C ASN A 404 -24.48 18.37 15.63
N GLY A 405 -24.66 17.06 15.44
CA GLY A 405 -25.71 16.44 14.61
C GLY A 405 -26.84 15.80 15.42
N ASP A 406 -27.49 14.83 14.79
CA ASP A 406 -28.53 13.99 15.38
C ASP A 406 -27.93 12.86 16.24
N VAL A 407 -28.68 12.43 17.26
CA VAL A 407 -28.29 11.33 18.15
C VAL A 407 -29.29 10.19 18.04
N TYR A 408 -28.78 8.96 17.90
CA TYR A 408 -29.56 7.74 17.86
C TYR A 408 -29.21 6.87 19.06
N MET A 409 -30.12 6.74 20.02
CA MET A 409 -29.89 5.97 21.24
C MET A 409 -31.19 5.46 21.88
N ASN A 410 -31.12 4.35 22.59
CA ASN A 410 -32.22 3.87 23.41
C ASN A 410 -32.07 4.38 24.85
N GLY A 411 -33.07 5.12 25.33
CA GLY A 411 -33.14 5.61 26.71
C GLY A 411 -32.98 7.12 26.82
N THR A 412 -32.79 7.61 28.06
CA THR A 412 -32.65 9.04 28.34
C THR A 412 -31.18 9.44 28.19
N PRO A 413 -30.85 10.50 27.43
CA PRO A 413 -29.51 11.05 27.38
C PRO A 413 -29.00 11.42 28.79
N PRO A 414 -27.70 11.23 29.08
CA PRO A 414 -27.15 11.67 30.35
C PRO A 414 -27.24 13.20 30.48
N ALA A 415 -27.37 13.70 31.71
CA ALA A 415 -27.63 15.12 31.99
C ALA A 415 -26.58 16.10 31.43
N ARG A 416 -25.39 15.60 31.05
CA ARG A 416 -24.26 16.39 30.54
C ARG A 416 -23.89 16.03 29.11
N MET A 417 -24.89 15.57 28.35
CA MET A 417 -24.84 15.47 26.90
C MET A 417 -25.57 16.69 26.30
N GLN A 418 -24.90 17.38 25.39
CA GLN A 418 -25.45 18.48 24.60
C GLN A 418 -25.66 17.98 23.17
N VAL A 419 -26.86 18.14 22.65
CA VAL A 419 -27.23 17.72 21.28
C VAL A 419 -27.80 18.92 20.55
N SER A 420 -27.19 19.28 19.42
CA SER A 420 -27.69 20.39 18.59
C SER A 420 -28.82 19.94 17.64
N GLY A 421 -28.81 18.66 17.24
CA GLY A 421 -29.87 18.05 16.44
C GLY A 421 -31.00 17.43 17.27
N ASN A 422 -31.59 16.37 16.72
CA ASN A 422 -32.68 15.61 17.33
C ASN A 422 -32.14 14.35 18.01
N ILE A 423 -32.96 13.79 18.91
CA ILE A 423 -32.68 12.48 19.52
C ILE A 423 -33.74 11.50 19.05
N TYR A 424 -33.29 10.42 18.42
CA TYR A 424 -34.13 9.33 17.93
C TYR A 424 -33.87 8.04 18.72
N PRO A 425 -34.88 7.17 18.88
CA PRO A 425 -34.66 5.79 19.29
C PRO A 425 -33.65 5.10 18.36
N TYR A 426 -32.80 4.24 18.92
CA TYR A 426 -31.88 3.45 18.12
C TYR A 426 -32.62 2.34 17.37
N ASP A 427 -32.35 2.23 16.07
CA ASP A 427 -32.82 1.15 15.19
C ASP A 427 -31.61 0.49 14.54
N GLU A 428 -31.54 -0.85 14.60
CA GLU A 428 -30.49 -1.66 13.98
C GLU A 428 -30.42 -1.48 12.46
N SER A 429 -31.51 -1.00 11.83
CA SER A 429 -31.54 -0.67 10.41
C SER A 429 -30.70 0.56 10.02
N ILE A 430 -30.18 1.32 10.99
CA ILE A 430 -29.32 2.47 10.76
C ILE A 430 -27.93 2.01 10.32
N THR A 431 -27.77 1.81 9.01
CA THR A 431 -26.50 1.45 8.36
C THR A 431 -25.91 2.60 7.55
N GLY A 432 -26.44 3.82 7.67
CA GLY A 432 -26.12 4.95 6.80
C GLY A 432 -24.78 5.65 7.07
N PHE A 433 -24.13 5.38 8.21
CA PHE A 433 -22.89 6.08 8.61
C PHE A 433 -21.61 5.48 7.99
N TYR A 434 -21.73 4.46 7.14
CA TYR A 434 -20.57 3.70 6.65
C TYR A 434 -19.89 4.27 5.40
N SER A 435 -20.28 5.42 4.87
CA SER A 435 -19.66 5.91 3.63
C SER A 435 -18.36 6.68 3.89
N CYS A 436 -17.35 5.97 4.40
CA CYS A 436 -15.97 6.23 4.06
C CYS A 436 -15.21 4.89 4.11
N THR A 437 -14.62 4.52 2.98
CA THR A 437 -13.81 3.31 2.81
C THR A 437 -12.68 3.32 3.83
N ALA A 438 -12.83 2.51 4.89
CA ALA A 438 -11.68 2.09 5.67
C ALA A 438 -10.63 1.49 4.71
N PRO A 439 -9.33 1.56 5.04
CA PRO A 439 -8.31 0.86 4.26
C PRO A 439 -8.70 -0.63 4.26
N ASP A 440 -9.09 -1.17 3.11
CA ASP A 440 -9.57 -2.55 2.97
C ASP A 440 -8.44 -3.55 2.83
N GLY A 441 -7.19 -3.09 2.94
CA GLY A 441 -6.02 -3.93 2.72
C GLY A 441 -5.75 -4.24 1.24
N SER A 442 -6.50 -3.68 0.28
CA SER A 442 -6.37 -4.05 -1.14
C SER A 442 -5.31 -3.26 -1.93
N GLY A 443 -4.69 -2.25 -1.30
CA GLY A 443 -3.64 -1.41 -1.90
C GLY A 443 -2.22 -1.72 -1.41
N TRP A 444 -2.02 -2.80 -0.65
CA TRP A 444 -0.69 -3.18 -0.19
C TRP A 444 -0.01 -3.98 -1.30
N GLU A 445 1.15 -3.51 -1.77
CA GLU A 445 1.96 -4.26 -2.73
C GLU A 445 2.65 -5.49 -2.09
N PHE A 446 2.50 -5.68 -0.78
CA PHE A 446 2.84 -6.92 -0.08
C PHE A 446 1.70 -7.94 -0.29
N ASN A 447 1.77 -8.67 -1.40
CA ASN A 447 0.75 -9.64 -1.78
C ASN A 447 0.68 -10.80 -0.77
N ASP A 448 -0.28 -10.74 0.14
CA ASP A 448 -0.57 -11.73 1.19
C ASP A 448 -1.26 -13.01 0.66
N GLU A 449 -1.11 -13.35 -0.63
CA GLU A 449 -1.56 -14.65 -1.17
C GLU A 449 -0.60 -15.78 -0.76
N ILE A 450 -0.54 -16.05 0.55
CA ILE A 450 -0.19 -17.36 1.09
C ILE A 450 -1.47 -17.90 1.73
N GLN A 451 -2.28 -18.57 0.92
CA GLN A 451 -3.27 -19.51 1.44
C GLN A 451 -2.51 -20.68 2.06
N TYR A 452 -2.75 -20.92 3.35
CA TYR A 452 -2.34 -22.17 4.03
C TYR A 452 -2.96 -23.40 3.37
#